data_AF-A0A923QJ69-F1
#
_entry.id   AF-A0A923QJ69-F1
#
_cell.length_a   1.000
_cell.length_b   1.000
_cell.length_c   1.000
_cell.angle_alpha   90.00
_cell.angle_beta   90.00
_cell.angle_gamma   90.00
#
_symmetry.space_group_name_H-M   'P 1'
#
loop_
_entity.id
_entity.type
_entity.pdbx_description
1 polymer ?
#
loop_
_entity_poly.entity_id
_entity_poly.type
_entity_poly.pdbx_seq_one_letter_code
_entity_poly.pdbx_strand_id
1 'polypeptide(L)' 'MQSNDYWSGTEYAPNSNNAWNFNTNDGNQNNDDKNNSLYALAVRPGG' A
#
# COMPACT_ATOMS: atom_id res chain seq x y z
N MET A 1 15.31 -7.79 5.40
CA MET A 1 15.22 -7.01 4.15
C MET A 1 13.86 -6.34 4.17
N GLN A 2 13.82 -5.01 4.18
CA GLN A 2 12.57 -4.25 4.18
C GLN A 2 12.01 -4.24 2.75
N SER A 3 10.72 -4.55 2.60
CA SER A 3 10.02 -4.36 1.32
C SER A 3 9.81 -2.86 1.10
N ASN A 4 9.93 -2.41 -0.15
CA ASN A 4 9.72 -1.00 -0.51
C ASN A 4 8.25 -0.70 -0.81
N ASP A 5 7.40 -1.72 -0.74
CA ASP A 5 5.97 -1.66 -0.95
C ASP A 5 5.23 -1.46 0.39
N TYR A 6 4.35 -0.46 0.40
CA TYR A 6 3.54 -0.11 1.56
C TYR A 6 2.07 -0.08 1.20
N TRP A 7 1.21 -0.54 2.12
CA TRP A 7 -0.23 -0.43 1.97
C TRP A 7 -0.67 1.04 2.03
N SER A 8 -1.56 1.43 1.12
CA SER A 8 -2.27 2.73 1.10
C SER A 8 -3.64 2.61 1.77
N GLY A 9 -4.08 3.68 2.43
CA GLY A 9 -5.38 3.76 3.10
C GLY A 9 -6.58 3.98 2.18
N THR A 10 -6.41 3.90 0.85
CA THR A 10 -7.47 4.14 -0.12
C THR A 10 -8.39 2.93 -0.27
N GLU A 11 -9.64 3.08 0.18
CA GLU A 11 -10.70 2.08 0.01
C GLU A 11 -11.33 2.21 -1.40
N TYR A 12 -10.65 1.76 -2.44
CA TYR A 12 -11.36 1.43 -3.69
C TYR A 12 -10.66 0.36 -4.50
N ALA A 13 -11.07 -0.90 -4.34
CA ALA A 13 -10.68 -1.96 -5.25
C ALA A 13 -11.94 -2.50 -5.95
N PRO A 14 -12.02 -2.47 -7.30
CA PRO A 14 -13.05 -3.20 -8.06
C PRO A 14 -13.06 -4.70 -7.76
N ASN A 15 -11.94 -5.24 -7.26
CA ASN A 15 -11.78 -6.59 -6.74
C ASN A 15 -11.53 -6.53 -5.22
N SER A 16 -12.47 -7.04 -4.43
CA SER A 16 -12.41 -7.04 -2.97
C SER A 16 -11.24 -7.82 -2.36
N ASN A 17 -10.57 -8.67 -3.16
CA ASN A 17 -9.39 -9.43 -2.74
C ASN A 17 -8.09 -8.59 -2.76
N ASN A 18 -8.07 -7.44 -3.44
CA ASN A 18 -6.86 -6.62 -3.56
C ASN A 18 -6.96 -5.34 -2.72
N ALA A 19 -5.82 -4.83 -2.29
CA ALA A 19 -5.65 -3.51 -1.69
C ALA A 19 -4.62 -2.70 -2.49
N TRP A 20 -4.66 -1.38 -2.36
CA TRP A 20 -3.68 -0.50 -2.99
C TRP A 20 -2.37 -0.50 -2.22
N ASN A 21 -1.26 -0.71 -2.92
CA ASN A 21 0.06 -0.47 -2.41
C ASN A 21 0.76 0.64 -3.21
N PHE A 22 1.81 1.20 -2.62
CA PHE A 22 2.73 2.09 -3.31
C PHE A 22 4.16 1.68 -3.01
N ASN A 23 5.01 1.82 -4.02
CA ASN A 23 6.43 1.54 -3.91
C ASN A 23 7.20 2.84 -3.72
N THR A 24 8.04 2.89 -2.69
CA THR A 24 8.82 4.08 -2.34
C THR A 24 10.11 4.25 -3.15
N ASN A 25 10.57 3.22 -3.85
CA ASN A 25 11.77 3.31 -4.69
C ASN A 25 11.51 4.02 -6.01
N ASP A 26 10.38 3.71 -6.66
CA ASP A 26 10.04 4.20 -7.99
C ASP A 26 8.76 5.06 -8.01
N GLY A 27 8.05 5.17 -6.88
CA GLY A 27 6.81 5.94 -6.77
C GLY A 27 5.60 5.28 -7.43
N ASN A 28 5.71 4.01 -7.83
CA ASN A 28 4.64 3.30 -8.52
C ASN A 28 3.47 2.97 -7.57
N GLN A 29 2.24 3.01 -8.07
CA GLN A 29 1.04 2.60 -7.35
C GLN A 29 0.39 1.40 -8.05
N ASN A 30 0.12 0.33 -7.30
CA ASN A 30 -0.46 -0.90 -7.81
C ASN A 30 -1.54 -1.44 -6.86
N ASN A 31 -2.32 -2.41 -7.34
CA ASN A 31 -3.21 -3.21 -6.51
C ASN A 31 -2.62 -4.61 -6.31
N ASP A 32 -2.58 -5.07 -5.07
CA ASP A 32 -1.98 -6.36 -4.72
C ASP A 32 -2.88 -7.14 -3.74
N ASP A 33 -2.70 -8.46 -3.66
CA ASP A 33 -3.49 -9.33 -2.79
C ASP A 33 -3.31 -8.92 -1.34
N LYS A 34 -4.42 -8.72 -0.60
CA LYS A 34 -4.41 -8.36 0.82
C LYS A 34 -3.68 -9.38 1.70
N ASN A 35 -3.48 -10.60 1.22
CA ASN A 35 -2.71 -11.65 1.88
C ASN A 35 -1.19 -11.41 1.83
N ASN A 36 -0.70 -10.48 0.99
CA ASN A 36 0.71 -10.13 0.96
C ASN A 36 1.14 -9.37 2.21
N SER A 37 2.29 -9.78 2.76
CA SER A 37 2.87 -9.19 3.97
C SER A 37 3.61 -7.90 3.64
N LEU A 38 2.88 -6.85 3.28
CA LEU A 38 3.42 -5.49 3.09
C LEU A 38 3.35 -4.67 4.39
N TYR A 39 4.19 -3.65 4.49
CA TYR A 39 4.18 -2.74 5.63
C TYR A 39 3.05 -1.72 5.52
N ALA A 40 2.44 -1.34 6.64
CA ALA A 40 1.48 -0.24 6.68
C ALA A 40 2.19 1.06 7.07
N LEU A 41 1.90 2.16 6.38
CA LEU A 41 2.43 3.49 6.71
C LEU A 41 1.35 4.32 7.41
N ALA A 42 1.58 4.67 8.68
CA ALA A 42 0.74 5.61 9.41
C ALA A 42 1.12 7.06 9.07
N VAL A 43 0.18 7.83 8.53
CA VAL A 43 0.39 9.25 8.20
C VAL A 43 -0.14 10.12 9.35
N ARG A 44 0.68 11.06 9.81
CA ARG A 44 0.33 12.04 10.85
C ARG A 44 0.17 13.42 10.19
N PRO A 45 -0.90 14.18 10.46
CA PRO A 45 -0.98 15.57 10.02
C PRO A 45 0.15 16.39 10.67
N GLY A 46 0.85 17.20 9.86
CA GLY A 46 2.02 17.98 10.29
C GLY A 46 1.66 19.34 10.89
N GLY A 47 0.68 19.36 11.80
CA GLY A 47 0.21 20.58 12.48
C GLY A 47 1.21 21.16 13.47
#